data_AF-A0A849UPC3-F1
#
_entry.id   AF-A0A849UPC3-F1
#
_cell.length_a   1.000
_cell.length_b   1.000
_cell.length_c   1.000
_cell.angle_alpha   90.00
_cell.angle_beta   90.00
_cell.angle_gamma   90.00
#
_symmetry.space_group_name_H-M   'P 1'
#
loop_
_entity.id
_entity.type
_entity.pdbx_description
1 polymer ?
#
loop_
_entity_poly.entity_id
_entity_poly.type
_entity_poly.pdbx_seq_one_letter_code
_entity_poly.pdbx_strand_id
1 'polypeptide(L)'
;MRKRPGKWLMFFLRLVRHPGTPESVGRGVAAGLFSAFIIPAGHMPLAFLLAMLVRGARGSAVLSTWIINPLTLSVVYPVQCYLGSFIVGNPLSYALIKKLVMDFFDNLSWKTAAALGGELLASFLAGGLLLGSLAAVIGYFCTTEMARRYRARRSND
;
A
#
# COMPACT_ATOMS: atom_id res chain seq x y z
N MET A 1 21.51 -1.52 30.49
CA MET A 1 20.99 -0.42 29.64
C MET A 1 20.08 -0.98 28.55
N ARG A 2 18.76 -0.84 28.69
CA ARG A 2 17.76 -1.39 27.74
C ARG A 2 17.72 -0.50 26.49
N LYS A 3 18.37 -0.93 25.41
CA LYS A 3 18.41 -0.20 24.12
C LYS A 3 16.98 0.15 23.70
N ARG A 4 16.72 1.43 23.43
CA ARG A 4 15.41 1.88 22.92
C ARG A 4 15.13 1.13 21.60
N PRO A 5 13.99 0.43 21.49
CA PRO A 5 13.67 -0.29 20.26
C PRO A 5 13.58 0.70 19.09
N GLY A 6 14.13 0.35 17.92
CA GLY A 6 14.10 1.21 16.74
C GLY A 6 12.66 1.54 16.30
N LYS A 7 12.47 2.65 15.56
CA LYS A 7 11.15 3.10 15.09
C LYS A 7 10.35 1.99 14.38
N TRP A 8 11.04 1.19 13.57
CA TRP A 8 10.49 0.01 12.89
C TRP A 8 9.97 -1.06 13.85
N LEU A 9 10.73 -1.36 14.91
CA LEU A 9 10.33 -2.31 15.93
C LEU A 9 9.15 -1.80 16.77
N MET A 10 9.06 -0.49 17.03
CA MET A 10 7.89 0.11 17.70
C MET A 10 6.62 0.05 16.85
N PHE A 11 6.74 0.33 15.55
CA PHE A 11 5.64 0.19 14.60
C PHE A 11 5.15 -1.26 14.56
N PHE A 12 6.09 -2.20 14.54
CA PHE A 12 5.83 -3.63 14.57
C PHE A 12 5.15 -4.09 15.87
N LEU A 13 5.63 -3.63 17.03
CA LEU A 13 5.04 -3.96 18.33
C LEU A 13 3.61 -3.43 18.47
N ARG A 14 3.26 -2.31 17.84
CA ARG A 14 1.87 -1.80 17.81
C ARG A 14 0.97 -2.65 16.93
N LEU A 15 1.46 -3.11 15.77
CA LEU A 15 0.74 -4.06 14.90
C LEU A 15 0.45 -5.38 15.61
N VAL A 16 1.45 -5.92 16.33
CA VAL A 16 1.38 -7.23 16.97
C VAL A 16 0.64 -7.23 18.32
N ARG A 17 0.62 -6.10 19.04
CA ARG A 17 -0.14 -5.92 20.30
C ARG A 17 -1.65 -5.77 20.10
N HIS A 18 -2.12 -5.69 18.86
CA HIS A 18 -3.55 -5.62 18.60
C HIS A 18 -4.23 -6.97 18.98
N PRO A 19 -5.37 -7.00 19.69
CA PRO A 19 -5.98 -8.24 20.19
C PRO A 19 -6.50 -9.23 19.13
N GLY A 20 -6.28 -8.97 17.84
CA GLY A 20 -6.73 -9.85 16.75
C GLY A 20 -5.84 -11.08 16.56
N THR A 21 -6.29 -12.08 15.81
CA THR A 21 -5.43 -13.20 15.39
C THR A 21 -4.34 -12.74 14.40
N PRO A 22 -3.22 -13.47 14.26
CA PRO A 22 -2.19 -13.18 13.25
C PRO A 22 -2.75 -13.02 11.83
N GLU A 23 -3.79 -13.77 11.51
CA GLU A 23 -4.51 -13.73 10.24
C GLU A 23 -5.31 -12.43 10.10
N SER A 24 -5.91 -11.92 11.18
CA SER A 24 -6.63 -10.63 11.17
C SER A 24 -5.67 -9.46 10.93
N VAL A 25 -4.48 -9.49 11.55
CA VAL A 25 -3.43 -8.49 11.31
C VAL A 25 -2.92 -8.56 9.87
N GLY A 26 -2.68 -9.76 9.33
CA GLY A 26 -2.29 -9.93 7.93
C GLY A 26 -3.34 -9.41 6.95
N ARG A 27 -4.63 -9.73 7.17
CA ARG A 27 -5.72 -9.22 6.32
C ARG A 27 -5.81 -7.70 6.33
N GLY A 28 -5.59 -7.07 7.50
CA GLY A 28 -5.56 -5.62 7.60
C GLY A 28 -4.40 -5.02 6.81
N VAL A 29 -3.17 -5.55 6.95
CA VAL A 29 -2.01 -5.09 6.17
C VAL A 29 -2.23 -5.26 4.66
N ALA A 30 -2.80 -6.38 4.24
CA ALA A 30 -3.12 -6.61 2.83
C ALA A 30 -4.10 -5.56 2.27
N ALA A 31 -5.17 -5.27 3.02
CA ALA A 31 -6.15 -4.27 2.64
C ALA A 31 -5.54 -2.86 2.54
N GLY A 32 -4.66 -2.48 3.48
CA GLY A 32 -4.05 -1.16 3.45
C GLY A 32 -2.98 -1.00 2.36
N LEU A 33 -2.16 -2.03 2.12
CA LEU A 33 -1.25 -2.04 0.97
C LEU A 33 -2.05 -1.91 -0.34
N PHE A 34 -3.05 -2.77 -0.56
CA PHE A 34 -3.87 -2.72 -1.77
C PHE A 34 -4.50 -1.33 -1.99
N SER A 35 -5.09 -0.75 -0.95
CA SER A 35 -5.74 0.56 -1.03
C SER A 35 -4.80 1.67 -1.50
N ALA A 36 -3.53 1.60 -1.10
CA ALA A 36 -2.54 2.62 -1.44
C ALA A 36 -2.08 2.57 -2.91
N PHE A 37 -2.25 1.45 -3.61
CA PHE A 37 -1.97 1.34 -5.05
C PHE A 37 -3.19 1.68 -5.92
N ILE A 38 -4.41 1.61 -5.36
CA ILE A 38 -5.65 1.82 -6.12
C ILE A 38 -6.07 3.29 -6.18
N ILE A 39 -5.87 4.06 -5.10
CA ILE A 39 -6.25 5.47 -5.07
C ILE A 39 -5.09 6.34 -4.58
N PRO A 40 -4.69 7.38 -5.35
CA PRO A 40 -3.60 8.27 -4.94
C PRO A 40 -3.91 9.07 -3.67
N ALA A 41 -5.15 9.55 -3.51
CA ALA A 41 -5.61 10.32 -2.35
C ALA A 41 -6.74 9.60 -1.61
N GLY A 42 -6.77 9.68 -0.28
CA GLY A 42 -7.85 9.04 0.50
C GLY A 42 -7.71 7.51 0.63
N HIS A 43 -6.52 6.95 0.39
CA HIS A 43 -6.25 5.53 0.58
C HIS A 43 -6.41 5.05 2.03
N MET A 44 -6.34 5.93 3.04
CA MET A 44 -6.52 5.56 4.45
C MET A 44 -7.98 5.24 4.81
N PRO A 45 -8.98 6.10 4.47
CA PRO A 45 -10.38 5.72 4.54
C PRO A 45 -10.68 4.41 3.79
N LEU A 46 -10.17 4.26 2.56
CA LEU A 46 -10.38 3.04 1.78
C LEU A 46 -9.78 1.81 2.49
N ALA A 47 -8.55 1.91 3.00
CA ALA A 47 -7.91 0.85 3.77
C ALA A 47 -8.72 0.44 5.00
N PHE A 48 -9.28 1.41 5.71
CA PHE A 48 -10.12 1.15 6.86
C PHE A 48 -11.41 0.40 6.47
N LEU A 49 -12.09 0.83 5.40
CA LEU A 49 -13.31 0.20 4.90
C LEU A 49 -13.04 -1.21 4.37
N LEU A 50 -11.98 -1.40 3.58
CA LEU A 50 -11.58 -2.71 3.09
C LEU A 50 -11.22 -3.65 4.25
N ALA A 51 -10.52 -3.14 5.27
CA ALA A 51 -10.22 -3.92 6.47
C ALA A 51 -11.49 -4.35 7.22
N MET A 52 -12.54 -3.52 7.26
CA MET A 52 -13.83 -3.93 7.80
C MET A 52 -14.46 -5.06 6.98
N LEU A 53 -14.43 -4.95 5.65
CA LEU A 53 -15.01 -5.94 4.75
C LEU A 53 -14.30 -7.30 4.86
N VAL A 54 -12.97 -7.31 4.89
CA VAL A 54 -12.17 -8.56 5.01
C VAL A 54 -12.04 -9.04 6.46
N ARG A 55 -12.76 -8.44 7.41
CA ARG A 55 -12.66 -8.73 8.86
C ARG A 55 -11.20 -8.71 9.35
N GLY A 56 -10.42 -7.76 8.84
CA GLY A 56 -9.03 -7.49 9.18
C GLY A 56 -8.90 -6.44 10.28
N ALA A 57 -7.72 -6.38 10.87
CA ALA A 57 -7.39 -5.39 11.88
C ALA A 57 -7.30 -3.99 11.26
N ARG A 58 -8.29 -3.14 11.54
CA ARG A 58 -8.41 -1.77 11.01
C ARG A 58 -7.16 -0.93 11.30
N GLY A 59 -6.61 -1.07 12.52
CA GLY A 59 -5.36 -0.39 12.89
C GLY A 59 -4.19 -0.80 12.03
N SER A 60 -4.06 -2.10 11.71
CA SER A 60 -2.99 -2.58 10.84
C SER A 60 -3.14 -2.13 9.39
N ALA A 61 -4.37 -1.98 8.90
CA ALA A 61 -4.64 -1.46 7.58
C ALA A 61 -4.20 0.00 7.44
N VAL A 62 -4.64 0.87 8.34
CA VAL A 62 -4.25 2.29 8.35
C VAL A 62 -2.73 2.45 8.58
N LEU A 63 -2.11 1.58 9.37
CA LEU A 63 -0.66 1.62 9.54
C LEU A 63 0.09 1.18 8.28
N SER A 64 -0.38 0.13 7.59
CA SER A 64 0.27 -0.34 6.37
C SER A 64 0.25 0.67 5.22
N THR A 65 -0.71 1.60 5.20
CA THR A 65 -0.70 2.67 4.19
C THR A 65 0.44 3.66 4.39
N TRP A 66 0.98 3.82 5.61
CA TRP A 66 2.10 4.72 5.89
C TRP A 66 3.42 4.26 5.26
N ILE A 67 3.49 3.02 4.76
CA ILE A 67 4.63 2.52 3.97
C ILE A 67 4.77 3.34 2.68
N ILE A 68 3.65 3.83 2.15
CA ILE A 68 3.58 4.68 0.97
C ILE A 68 3.71 6.14 1.42
N ASN A 69 4.92 6.66 1.32
CA ASN A 69 5.25 8.06 1.64
C ASN A 69 5.50 8.85 0.33
N PRO A 70 5.52 10.21 0.34
CA PRO A 70 5.71 11.02 -0.86
C PRO A 70 6.94 10.65 -1.69
N LEU A 71 8.04 10.24 -1.03
CA LEU A 71 9.24 9.76 -1.71
C LEU A 71 8.98 8.43 -2.43
N THR A 72 8.38 7.44 -1.76
CA THR A 72 7.99 6.16 -2.36
C THR A 72 7.00 6.36 -3.52
N LEU A 73 6.03 7.26 -3.37
CA LEU A 73 5.01 7.57 -4.37
C LEU A 73 5.63 8.06 -5.69
N SER A 74 6.60 8.96 -5.61
CA SER A 74 7.31 9.50 -6.78
C SER A 74 8.04 8.43 -7.62
N VAL A 75 8.36 7.28 -7.02
CA VAL A 75 9.04 6.17 -7.71
C VAL A 75 8.03 5.08 -8.11
N VAL A 76 7.12 4.72 -7.21
CA VAL A 76 6.20 3.61 -7.40
C VAL A 76 5.13 3.93 -8.45
N TYR A 77 4.57 5.14 -8.45
CA TYR A 77 3.47 5.47 -9.36
C TYR A 77 3.89 5.54 -10.83
N PRO A 78 5.06 6.11 -11.20
CA PRO A 78 5.53 6.02 -12.57
C PRO A 78 5.78 4.58 -13.03
N VAL A 79 6.33 3.73 -12.16
CA VAL A 79 6.54 2.30 -12.47
C VAL A 79 5.22 1.57 -12.62
N GLN A 80 4.26 1.85 -11.73
CA GLN A 80 2.90 1.32 -11.78
C GLN A 80 2.21 1.66 -13.11
N CYS A 81 2.19 2.94 -13.48
CA CYS A 81 1.61 3.39 -14.74
C CYS A 81 2.33 2.80 -15.95
N TYR A 82 3.66 2.70 -15.90
CA TYR A 82 4.45 2.11 -16.98
C TYR A 82 4.07 0.65 -17.21
N LEU A 83 4.08 -0.18 -16.15
CA LEU A 83 3.65 -1.57 -16.23
C LEU A 83 2.19 -1.69 -16.68
N GLY A 84 1.31 -0.84 -16.14
CA GLY A 84 -0.09 -0.81 -16.53
C GLY A 84 -0.33 -0.42 -17.99
N SER A 85 0.52 0.43 -18.57
CA SER A 85 0.41 0.82 -19.98
C SER A 85 0.63 -0.36 -20.94
N PHE A 86 1.48 -1.32 -20.56
CA PHE A 86 1.62 -2.58 -21.29
C PHE A 86 0.38 -3.47 -21.14
N ILE A 87 -0.25 -3.49 -19.97
CA ILE A 87 -1.47 -4.28 -19.72
C ILE A 87 -2.65 -3.73 -20.52
N VAL A 88 -2.76 -2.41 -20.61
CA VAL A 88 -3.81 -1.72 -21.39
C VAL A 88 -3.58 -1.84 -22.89
N GLY A 89 -2.37 -2.24 -23.33
CA GLY A 89 -2.03 -2.39 -24.74
C GLY A 89 -1.66 -1.07 -25.44
N ASN A 90 -1.45 0.00 -24.68
CA ASN A 90 -0.99 1.30 -25.18
C ASN A 90 0.26 1.71 -24.41
N PRO A 91 1.46 1.23 -24.82
CA PRO A 91 2.69 1.47 -24.09
C PRO A 91 3.07 2.95 -24.14
N LEU A 92 2.99 3.62 -22.99
CA LEU A 92 3.35 5.02 -22.85
C LEU A 92 4.85 5.16 -22.55
N SER A 93 5.46 6.25 -23.02
CA SER A 93 6.85 6.55 -22.68
C SER A 93 7.00 6.81 -21.18
N TYR A 94 7.97 6.14 -20.55
CA TYR A 94 8.27 6.32 -19.14
C TYR A 94 8.58 7.78 -18.77
N ALA A 95 9.25 8.52 -19.65
CA ALA A 95 9.55 9.93 -19.45
C ALA A 95 8.28 10.80 -19.38
N LEU A 96 7.29 10.49 -20.23
CA LEU A 96 6.00 11.18 -20.24
C LEU A 96 5.21 10.86 -18.96
N ILE A 97 5.13 9.58 -18.59
CA ILE A 97 4.48 9.14 -17.35
C ILE A 97 5.09 9.83 -16.14
N LYS A 98 6.42 9.82 -16.04
CA LYS A 98 7.14 10.42 -14.90
C LYS A 98 6.82 11.91 -14.80
N LYS A 99 6.85 12.65 -15.91
CA LYS A 99 6.48 14.06 -15.93
C LYS A 99 5.04 14.29 -15.43
N LEU A 100 4.07 13.56 -15.99
CA LEU A 100 2.66 13.71 -15.63
C LEU A 100 2.37 13.36 -14.17
N VAL A 101 3.00 12.32 -13.65
CA VAL A 101 2.86 11.92 -12.24
C VAL A 101 3.47 12.96 -11.31
N MET A 102 4.65 13.51 -11.64
CA MET A 102 5.26 14.58 -10.83
C MET A 102 4.43 15.86 -10.87
N ASP A 103 3.97 16.27 -12.05
CA ASP A 103 3.10 17.43 -12.23
C ASP A 103 1.78 17.29 -11.44
N PHE A 104 1.26 16.05 -11.30
CA PHE A 104 0.08 15.74 -10.49
C PHE A 104 0.32 15.96 -8.99
N PHE A 105 1.49 15.55 -8.47
CA PHE A 105 1.84 15.76 -7.07
C PHE A 105 2.10 17.23 -6.75
N ASP A 106 2.73 17.97 -7.66
CA ASP A 106 3.09 19.37 -7.44
C ASP A 106 1.88 20.31 -7.51
N ASN A 107 0.93 20.04 -8.42
CA ASN A 107 -0.16 20.96 -8.68
C ASN A 107 -1.51 20.56 -8.06
N LEU A 108 -1.67 19.30 -7.61
CA LEU A 108 -2.88 18.71 -6.99
C LEU A 108 -4.21 19.30 -7.49
N SER A 109 -4.30 19.56 -8.80
CA SER A 109 -5.36 20.38 -9.40
C SER A 109 -6.29 19.49 -10.22
N TRP A 110 -7.58 19.83 -10.21
CA TRP A 110 -8.60 19.23 -11.08
C TRP A 110 -8.22 19.28 -12.56
N LYS A 111 -7.43 20.27 -12.98
CA LYS A 111 -6.91 20.39 -14.35
C LYS A 111 -5.89 19.31 -14.68
N THR A 112 -5.01 18.96 -13.74
CA THR A 112 -4.02 17.89 -13.93
C THR A 112 -4.70 16.52 -13.91
N ALA A 113 -5.74 16.33 -13.10
CA ALA A 113 -6.56 15.13 -13.13
C ALA A 113 -7.29 14.94 -14.49
N ALA A 114 -7.79 16.03 -15.07
CA ALA A 114 -8.35 16.01 -16.42
C ALA A 114 -7.26 15.80 -17.51
N ALA A 115 -6.06 16.32 -17.29
CA ALA A 115 -4.92 16.20 -18.20
C ALA A 115 -4.18 14.84 -18.12
N LEU A 116 -4.34 14.06 -17.05
CA LEU A 116 -3.85 12.68 -16.98
C LEU A 116 -4.42 11.85 -18.14
N GLY A 117 -5.62 12.18 -18.62
CA GLY A 117 -6.27 11.47 -19.71
C GLY A 117 -6.79 10.09 -19.29
N GLY A 118 -7.74 9.55 -20.07
CA GLY A 118 -8.31 8.23 -19.80
C GLY A 118 -7.29 7.09 -19.85
N GLU A 119 -6.27 7.22 -20.70
CA GLU A 119 -5.25 6.19 -20.91
C GLU A 119 -4.28 6.06 -19.73
N LEU A 120 -3.82 7.17 -19.15
CA LEU A 120 -2.96 7.13 -17.98
C LEU A 120 -3.72 6.66 -16.75
N LEU A 121 -5.00 7.03 -16.61
CA LEU A 121 -5.85 6.52 -15.53
C LEU A 121 -6.08 5.01 -15.67
N ALA A 122 -6.39 4.52 -16.88
CA ALA A 122 -6.53 3.10 -17.16
C ALA A 122 -5.23 2.35 -16.85
N SER A 123 -4.09 2.90 -17.27
CA SER A 123 -2.77 2.35 -16.97
C SER A 123 -2.47 2.36 -15.47
N PHE A 124 -2.79 3.45 -14.77
CA PHE A 124 -2.63 3.55 -13.33
C PHE A 124 -3.45 2.49 -12.60
N LEU A 125 -4.73 2.31 -12.96
CA LEU A 125 -5.60 1.32 -12.34
C LEU A 125 -5.16 -0.11 -12.68
N ALA A 126 -4.79 -0.39 -13.93
CA ALA A 126 -4.31 -1.71 -14.34
C ALA A 126 -3.02 -2.10 -13.61
N GLY A 127 -2.04 -1.20 -13.57
CA GLY A 127 -0.80 -1.40 -12.83
C GLY A 127 -1.03 -1.47 -11.32
N GLY A 128 -1.97 -0.67 -10.80
CA GLY A 128 -2.34 -0.63 -9.38
C GLY A 128 -3.03 -1.91 -8.92
N LEU A 129 -3.90 -2.48 -9.76
CA LEU A 129 -4.47 -3.80 -9.55
C LEU A 129 -3.38 -4.88 -9.50
N LEU A 130 -2.43 -4.85 -10.43
CA LEU A 130 -1.34 -5.83 -10.46
C LEU A 130 -0.41 -5.71 -9.24
N LEU A 131 0.20 -4.54 -9.06
CA LEU A 131 1.18 -4.32 -7.98
C LEU A 131 0.51 -4.31 -6.60
N GLY A 132 -0.68 -3.74 -6.49
CA GLY A 132 -1.47 -3.74 -5.26
C GLY A 132 -1.86 -5.14 -4.84
N SER A 133 -2.30 -6.00 -5.76
CA SER A 133 -2.60 -7.40 -5.44
C SER A 133 -1.36 -8.16 -5.01
N LEU A 134 -0.23 -7.97 -5.71
CA LEU A 134 1.03 -8.59 -5.35
C LEU A 134 1.49 -8.15 -3.95
N ALA A 135 1.47 -6.85 -3.68
CA ALA A 135 1.83 -6.28 -2.39
C ALA A 135 0.89 -6.77 -1.28
N ALA A 136 -0.42 -6.89 -1.56
CA ALA A 136 -1.40 -7.39 -0.61
C ALA A 136 -1.14 -8.86 -0.24
N VAL A 137 -0.87 -9.72 -1.23
CA VAL A 137 -0.57 -11.14 -1.02
C VAL A 137 0.72 -11.29 -0.22
N ILE A 138 1.80 -10.62 -0.63
CA ILE A 138 3.09 -10.66 0.07
C ILE A 138 2.92 -10.12 1.49
N GLY A 139 2.27 -8.97 1.65
CA GLY A 139 2.02 -8.34 2.93
C GLY A 139 1.20 -9.21 3.89
N TYR A 140 0.19 -9.92 3.38
CA TYR A 140 -0.59 -10.89 4.14
C TYR A 140 0.30 -12.00 4.71
N PHE A 141 1.01 -12.72 3.85
CA PHE A 141 1.81 -13.88 4.26
C PHE A 141 2.97 -13.47 5.17
N CYS A 142 3.72 -12.43 4.82
CA CYS A 142 4.83 -11.93 5.64
C CYS A 142 4.35 -11.50 7.03
N THR A 143 3.24 -10.76 7.11
CA THR A 143 2.73 -10.26 8.40
C THR A 143 2.16 -11.38 9.25
N THR A 144 1.36 -12.28 8.66
CA THR A 144 0.76 -13.39 9.40
C THR A 144 1.82 -14.35 9.91
N GLU A 145 2.79 -14.74 9.09
CA GLU A 145 3.86 -15.66 9.53
C GLU A 145 4.74 -15.03 10.61
N MET A 146 5.09 -13.76 10.46
CA MET A 146 5.87 -13.05 11.47
C MET A 146 5.10 -12.87 12.78
N ALA A 147 3.80 -12.59 12.72
CA ALA A 147 2.93 -12.51 13.89
C ALA A 147 2.74 -13.88 14.59
N ARG A 148 2.63 -14.98 13.84
CA ARG A 148 2.60 -16.34 14.40
C ARG A 148 3.90 -16.66 15.13
N ARG A 149 5.05 -16.43 14.49
CA ARG A 149 6.38 -16.67 15.10
C ARG A 149 6.58 -15.85 16.37
N TYR A 150 6.15 -14.59 16.38
CA TYR A 150 6.24 -13.74 17.58
C TYR A 150 5.41 -14.29 18.73
N ARG A 151 4.20 -14.82 18.47
CA ARG A 151 3.34 -15.42 19.51
C ARG A 151 3.91 -16.72 20.04
N ALA A 152 4.41 -17.59 19.15
CA ALA A 152 5.02 -18.87 19.54
C ALA A 152 6.25 -18.69 20.43
N ARG A 153 7.05 -17.63 20.20
CA ARG A 153 8.19 -17.29 21.06
C ARG A 153 7.78 -16.83 22.45
N ARG A 154 6.60 -16.20 22.57
CA ARG A 154 6.12 -15.61 23.82
C ARG A 154 5.28 -16.56 24.69
N SER A 155 4.88 -17.70 24.14
CA SER A 155 4.28 -18.80 24.92
C SER A 155 5.32 -19.75 25.49
N ASN A 156 6.57 -19.67 25.02
CA ASN A 156 7.71 -20.48 25.49
C ASN A 156 8.63 -19.73 26.48
N ASP A 157 8.31 -18.46 26.79
CA ASP A 157 8.92 -17.63 27.84
C ASP A 157 7.94 -17.49 29.00
#